data_AF-A0A542UAN0-F1
#
_entry.id   AF-A0A542UAN0-F1
#
_cell.length_a   1.000
_cell.length_b   1.000
_cell.length_c   1.000
_cell.angle_alpha   90.00
_cell.angle_beta   90.00
_cell.angle_gamma   90.00
#
_symmetry.space_group_name_H-M   'P 1'
#
loop_
_entity.id
_entity.type
_entity.pdbx_description
1 polymer ?
#
loop_
_entity_poly.entity_id
_entity_poly.type
_entity_poly.pdbx_seq_one_letter_code
_entity_poly.pdbx_strand_id
1 'polypeptide(L)'
;MAGPDLGTDSENLKKGAKDIVEALRPTEGFDLEGAAGQSSSFGHSSAASSFVEFCATWQAGAQILSGSTAGKAAGLVSANGTFTDTDGRVRDAANSVKTN
;
A
#
# COMPACT_ATOMS: atom_id res chain seq x y z
N MET A 1 -27.45 5.54 23.57
CA MET A 1 -26.89 4.24 23.14
C MET A 1 -25.69 4.57 22.27
N ALA A 2 -24.47 4.50 22.84
CA ALA A 2 -23.27 4.58 22.01
C ALA A 2 -23.26 3.29 21.17
N GLY A 3 -23.26 3.42 19.84
CA GLY A 3 -23.10 2.28 18.96
C GLY A 3 -21.79 1.54 19.25
N PRO A 4 -21.62 0.29 18.80
CA PRO A 4 -20.35 -0.40 18.91
C PRO A 4 -19.27 0.47 18.26
N ASP A 5 -18.41 1.06 19.09
CA ASP A 5 -17.22 1.76 18.64
C ASP A 5 -16.26 0.68 18.13
N LEU A 6 -16.17 0.57 16.81
CA LEU A 6 -15.29 -0.38 16.14
C LEU A 6 -13.81 0.01 16.30
N GLY A 7 -13.50 1.11 17.01
CA GLY A 7 -12.14 1.60 17.24
C GLY A 7 -11.49 2.17 15.97
N THR A 8 -12.26 2.36 14.90
CA THR A 8 -11.80 2.93 13.64
C THR A 8 -12.96 3.62 12.93
N ASP A 9 -12.66 4.73 12.26
CA ASP A 9 -13.63 5.50 11.48
C ASP A 9 -13.15 5.66 10.03
N SER A 10 -14.04 6.18 9.18
CA SER A 10 -13.79 6.39 7.75
C SER A 10 -12.53 7.23 7.48
N GLU A 11 -12.29 8.26 8.29
CA GLU A 11 -11.15 9.16 8.14
C GLU A 11 -9.84 8.47 8.53
N ASN A 12 -9.86 7.65 9.58
CA ASN A 12 -8.72 6.84 10.01
C ASN A 12 -8.34 5.79 8.95
N LEU A 13 -9.32 5.13 8.32
CA LEU A 13 -9.06 4.19 7.22
C LEU A 13 -8.46 4.89 5.99
N LYS A 14 -9.01 6.05 5.63
CA LYS A 14 -8.52 6.87 4.51
C LYS A 14 -7.11 7.39 4.77
N LYS A 15 -6.84 7.86 5.99
CA LYS A 15 -5.51 8.28 6.42
C LYS A 15 -4.52 7.11 6.37
N GLY A 16 -4.88 5.95 6.90
CA GLY A 16 -4.04 4.76 6.86
C GLY A 16 -3.69 4.34 5.42
N ALA A 17 -4.65 4.37 4.50
CA ALA A 17 -4.38 4.10 3.08
C ALA A 17 -3.40 5.12 2.48
N LYS A 18 -3.58 6.41 2.79
CA LYS A 18 -2.68 7.48 2.33
C LYS A 18 -1.26 7.32 2.89
N ASP A 19 -1.13 7.08 4.19
CA ASP A 19 0.16 6.92 4.86
C ASP A 19 0.94 5.73 4.27
N ILE A 20 0.24 4.65 3.91
CA ILE A 20 0.83 3.50 3.21
C ILE A 20 1.34 3.89 1.82
N VAL A 21 0.57 4.65 1.03
CA VAL A 21 0.99 5.11 -0.30
C VAL A 21 2.20 6.07 -0.19
N GLU A 22 2.20 6.98 0.77
CA GLU A 22 3.32 7.88 1.00
C GLU A 22 4.60 7.13 1.41
N ALA A 23 4.46 6.07 2.22
CA ALA A 23 5.58 5.19 2.58
C ALA A 23 6.14 4.41 1.38
N LEU A 24 5.33 4.17 0.34
CA LEU A 24 5.76 3.52 -0.90
C LEU A 24 6.44 4.44 -1.90
N ARG A 25 6.21 5.76 -1.83
CA ARG A 25 6.76 6.72 -2.79
C ARG A 25 8.30 6.62 -2.99
N PRO A 26 9.14 6.35 -1.97
CA PRO A 26 10.58 6.15 -2.20
C PRO A 26 10.94 4.91 -3.01
N THR A 27 10.02 3.96 -3.14
CA THR A 27 10.18 2.75 -3.98
C THR A 27 9.74 2.98 -5.42
N GLU A 28 9.00 4.06 -5.71
CA GLU A 28 8.68 4.47 -7.08
C GLU A 28 9.95 4.98 -7.76
N GLY A 29 10.37 4.32 -8.84
CA GLY A 29 11.62 4.64 -9.53
C GLY A 29 12.87 4.00 -8.94
N PHE A 30 12.71 3.06 -8.00
CA PHE A 30 13.81 2.19 -7.58
C PHE A 30 14.21 1.27 -8.74
N ASP A 31 15.34 1.58 -9.38
CA ASP A 31 15.88 0.82 -10.51
C ASP A 31 17.35 0.46 -10.26
N LEU A 32 17.58 -0.81 -9.90
CA LEU A 32 18.89 -1.41 -9.75
C LEU A 32 19.33 -2.20 -10.99
N GLU A 33 18.46 -2.39 -12.00
CA GLU A 33 18.88 -3.02 -13.27
C GLU A 33 19.88 -2.12 -14.00
N GLY A 34 19.63 -0.81 -14.02
CA GLY A 34 20.57 0.17 -14.58
C GLY A 34 21.96 0.13 -13.91
N ALA A 35 22.00 -0.02 -12.58
CA ALA A 35 23.24 -0.16 -11.83
C ALA A 35 23.95 -1.50 -12.15
N ALA A 36 23.21 -2.61 -12.21
CA ALA A 36 23.73 -3.93 -12.57
C ALA A 36 24.35 -3.96 -13.99
N GLY A 37 23.82 -3.16 -14.92
CA GLY A 37 24.36 -3.00 -16.27
C GLY A 37 25.79 -2.41 -16.33
N GLN A 38 26.24 -1.72 -15.28
CA GLN A 38 27.60 -1.19 -15.19
C GLN A 38 28.62 -2.18 -14.59
N SER A 39 28.20 -3.42 -14.32
CA SER A 39 29.03 -4.44 -13.66
C SER A 39 30.32 -4.81 -14.41
N SER A 40 30.38 -4.57 -15.72
CA SER A 40 31.59 -4.76 -16.53
C SER A 40 32.75 -3.84 -16.14
N SER A 41 32.49 -2.77 -15.38
CA SER A 41 33.51 -1.82 -14.91
C SER A 41 34.31 -2.29 -13.70
N PHE A 42 33.89 -3.37 -13.00
CA PHE A 42 34.51 -3.79 -11.75
C PHE A 42 35.86 -4.50 -11.90
N GLY A 43 36.32 -4.80 -13.13
CA GLY A 43 37.63 -5.42 -13.39
C GLY A 43 37.83 -6.83 -12.82
N HIS A 44 36.85 -7.36 -12.08
CA HIS A 44 36.86 -8.66 -11.44
C HIS A 44 35.50 -9.36 -11.66
N SER A 45 35.52 -10.48 -12.40
CA SER A 45 34.30 -11.17 -12.83
C SER A 45 33.43 -11.68 -11.68
N SER A 46 34.04 -12.12 -10.57
CA SER A 46 33.30 -12.55 -9.37
C SER A 46 32.57 -11.40 -8.69
N ALA A 47 33.23 -10.25 -8.52
CA ALA A 47 32.63 -9.07 -7.91
C ALA A 47 31.49 -8.50 -8.77
N ALA A 48 31.68 -8.48 -10.09
CA ALA A 48 30.64 -8.11 -11.04
C ALA A 48 29.40 -9.02 -10.93
N SER A 49 29.61 -10.35 -10.88
CA SER A 49 28.53 -11.32 -10.73
C SER A 49 27.78 -11.16 -9.41
N SER A 50 28.49 -11.05 -8.28
CA SER A 50 27.86 -10.86 -6.97
C SER A 50 27.10 -9.52 -6.88
N PHE A 51 27.59 -8.48 -7.55
CA PHE A 51 26.89 -7.19 -7.60
C PHE A 51 25.59 -7.28 -8.42
N VAL A 52 25.60 -7.94 -9.57
CA VAL A 52 24.39 -8.20 -10.37
C VAL A 52 23.36 -8.99 -9.56
N GLU A 53 23.79 -10.04 -8.86
CA GLU A 53 22.93 -10.87 -8.03
C GLU A 53 22.33 -10.08 -6.85
N PHE A 54 23.13 -9.23 -6.21
CA PHE A 54 22.67 -8.30 -5.19
C PHE A 54 21.58 -7.37 -5.73
N CYS A 55 21.85 -6.71 -6.86
CA CYS A 55 20.90 -5.79 -7.50
C CYS A 55 19.57 -6.48 -7.84
N ALA A 56 19.64 -7.66 -8.47
CA ALA A 56 18.45 -8.43 -8.83
C ALA A 56 17.62 -8.84 -7.61
N THR A 57 18.28 -9.31 -6.54
CA THR A 57 17.61 -9.72 -5.30
C THR A 57 16.89 -8.55 -4.64
N TRP A 58 17.55 -7.40 -4.53
CA TRP A 58 16.96 -6.20 -3.92
C TRP A 58 15.85 -5.58 -4.78
N GLN A 59 16.00 -5.59 -6.10
CA GLN A 59 14.95 -5.19 -7.05
C GLN A 59 13.67 -6.02 -6.83
N ALA A 60 13.81 -7.35 -6.81
CA ALA A 60 12.68 -8.26 -6.61
C ALA A 60 12.04 -8.09 -5.22
N GLY A 61 12.86 -7.96 -4.17
CA GLY A 61 12.37 -7.70 -2.81
C GLY A 61 11.58 -6.40 -2.71
N ALA A 62 12.09 -5.31 -3.31
CA ALA A 62 11.41 -4.02 -3.35
C ALA A 62 10.06 -4.10 -4.08
N GLN A 63 10.00 -4.80 -5.22
CA GLN A 63 8.76 -5.01 -5.98
C GLN A 63 7.71 -5.80 -5.19
N ILE A 64 8.11 -6.89 -4.51
CA ILE A 64 7.21 -7.70 -3.69
C ILE A 64 6.65 -6.87 -2.53
N LEU A 65 7.52 -6.15 -1.82
CA LEU A 65 7.12 -5.29 -0.70
C LEU A 65 6.20 -4.17 -1.17
N SER A 66 6.52 -3.52 -2.29
CA SER A 66 5.69 -2.48 -2.91
C SER A 66 4.31 -3.01 -3.29
N GLY A 67 4.24 -4.12 -4.02
CA GLY A 67 2.98 -4.74 -4.43
C GLY A 67 2.09 -5.18 -3.25
N SER A 68 2.68 -5.85 -2.25
CA SER A 68 1.97 -6.28 -1.03
C SER A 68 1.37 -5.08 -0.28
N THR A 69 2.16 -4.02 -0.15
CA THR A 69 1.79 -2.81 0.58
C THR A 69 0.73 -2.01 -0.18
N ALA A 70 0.83 -1.90 -1.51
CA ALA A 70 -0.19 -1.30 -2.35
C ALA A 70 -1.52 -2.06 -2.26
N GLY A 71 -1.48 -3.40 -2.24
CA GLY A 71 -2.66 -4.24 -2.02
C GLY A 71 -3.35 -3.96 -0.67
N LYS A 72 -2.57 -3.73 0.40
CA LYS A 72 -3.10 -3.34 1.71
C LYS A 72 -3.76 -1.96 1.68
N ALA A 73 -3.15 -0.98 1.02
CA ALA A 73 -3.75 0.35 0.85
C ALA A 73 -5.10 0.27 0.09
N ALA A 74 -5.14 -0.48 -1.01
CA ALA A 74 -6.38 -0.70 -1.77
C ALA A 74 -7.47 -1.39 -0.92
N GLY A 75 -7.07 -2.34 -0.06
CA GLY A 75 -7.96 -2.98 0.91
C GLY A 75 -8.57 -1.98 1.89
N LEU A 76 -7.78 -1.05 2.44
CA LEU A 76 -8.26 -0.01 3.34
C LEU A 76 -9.25 0.94 2.65
N VAL A 77 -8.97 1.34 1.41
CA VAL A 77 -9.91 2.15 0.60
C VAL A 77 -11.24 1.42 0.40
N SER A 78 -11.18 0.13 0.09
CA SER A 78 -12.38 -0.71 -0.12
C SER A 78 -13.20 -0.87 1.17
N ALA A 79 -12.52 -1.08 2.30
CA ALA A 79 -13.15 -1.16 3.62
C ALA A 79 -13.83 0.17 3.97
N ASN A 80 -13.18 1.29 3.69
CA ASN A 80 -13.74 2.62 3.91
C ASN A 80 -15.02 2.86 3.08
N GLY A 81 -15.02 2.44 1.81
CA GLY A 81 -16.21 2.53 0.96
C GLY A 81 -17.38 1.72 1.52
N THR A 82 -17.13 0.46 1.91
CA THR A 82 -18.13 -0.41 2.52
C THR A 82 -18.70 0.18 3.83
N PHE A 83 -17.83 0.74 4.66
CA PHE A 83 -18.22 1.39 5.91
C PHE A 83 -19.16 2.57 5.65
N THR A 84 -18.78 3.46 4.73
CA THR A 84 -19.56 4.66 4.39
C THR A 84 -20.93 4.31 3.77
N ASP A 85 -20.98 3.31 2.90
CA ASP A 85 -22.25 2.83 2.32
C ASP A 85 -23.19 2.26 3.40
N THR A 86 -22.64 1.42 4.29
CA THR A 86 -23.40 0.83 5.38
C THR A 86 -23.97 1.90 6.31
N ASP A 87 -23.15 2.87 6.71
CA ASP A 87 -23.59 4.01 7.53
C ASP A 87 -24.67 4.84 6.84
N GLY A 88 -24.56 5.05 5.53
CA GLY A 88 -25.59 5.72 4.72
C GLY A 88 -26.92 4.98 4.77
N ARG A 89 -26.91 3.67 4.51
CA ARG A 89 -28.11 2.82 4.53
C ARG A 89 -28.77 2.79 5.91
N VAL A 90 -27.98 2.72 6.98
CA VAL A 90 -28.51 2.76 8.36
C VAL A 90 -29.14 4.12 8.66
N ARG A 91 -28.51 5.23 8.24
CA ARG A 91 -29.04 6.59 8.40
C ARG A 91 -30.37 6.76 7.66
N ASP A 92 -30.44 6.30 6.42
CA ASP A 92 -31.65 6.40 5.60
C ASP A 92 -32.80 5.58 6.18
N ALA A 93 -32.52 4.37 6.65
CA ALA A 93 -33.49 3.54 7.34
C ALA A 93 -34.00 4.22 8.64
N ALA A 94 -33.10 4.80 9.44
CA ALA A 94 -33.47 5.50 10.66
C ALA A 94 -34.33 6.76 10.38
N ASN A 95 -34.02 7.49 9.32
CA ASN A 95 -34.79 8.66 8.89
C ASN A 95 -36.19 8.27 8.40
N SER A 96 -36.31 7.16 7.66
CA SER A 96 -37.60 6.64 7.19
C SER A 96 -38.56 6.26 8.32
N VAL A 97 -38.06 5.88 9.50
CA VAL A 97 -38.89 5.59 10.68
C VAL A 97 -39.37 6.87 11.35
N LYS A 98 -38.55 7.93 11.39
CA LYS A 98 -38.90 9.21 12.04
C LYS A 98 -39.96 10.03 11.30
N THR A 99 -40.13 9.79 10.01
CA THR A 99 -41.11 10.51 9.18
C THR A 99 -42.50 9.85 9.16
N ASN A 100 -42.71 8.79 9.94
CA ASN A 100 -44.01 8.14 10.16
C ASN A 100 -44.57 8.48 11.55
#